data_AF-A0A6L7YCK6-F1
#
_entry.id   AF-A0A6L7YCK6-F1
#
_cell.length_a   1.000
_cell.length_b   1.000
_cell.length_c   1.000
_cell.angle_alpha   90.00
_cell.angle_beta   90.00
_cell.angle_gamma   90.00
#
_symmetry.space_group_name_H-M   'P 1'
#
loop_
_entity.id
_entity.type
_entity.pdbx_description
1 polymer ?
#
loop_
_entity_poly.entity_id
_entity_poly.type
_entity_poly.pdbx_seq_one_letter_code
_entity_poly.pdbx_strand_id
1 'polypeptide(L)' 'MLKPLVNDPQGLAVAGGLQDLGFDGVQSVRVGKRIEVTLDAPDAASAEEAAREMCERLLANPVIEDFELDVAEVATAG' A
#
# COMPACT_ATOMS: atom_id res chain seq x y z
N MET A 1 1.27 3.20 -2.71
CA MET A 1 2.59 3.85 -2.57
C MET A 1 2.58 5.19 -3.27
N LEU A 2 3.31 6.20 -2.77
CA LEU A 2 3.51 7.44 -3.53
C LEU A 2 4.21 7.15 -4.85
N LYS A 3 3.78 7.83 -5.92
CA LYS A 3 4.40 7.76 -7.25
C LYS A 3 5.87 8.19 -7.17
N PRO A 4 6.76 7.66 -8.03
CA PRO A 4 8.22 7.86 -7.90
C PRO A 4 8.69 9.32 -7.84
N LEU A 5 7.97 10.25 -8.47
CA LEU A 5 8.32 11.67 -8.52
C LEU A 5 7.70 12.51 -7.39
N VAL A 6 6.85 11.90 -6.54
CA VAL A 6 6.19 12.59 -5.44
C VAL A 6 7.09 12.51 -4.20
N ASN A 7 7.30 13.67 -3.58
CA ASN A 7 8.10 13.76 -2.36
C ASN A 7 7.45 12.98 -1.21
N ASP A 8 8.26 12.22 -0.47
CA ASP A 8 7.85 11.42 0.69
C ASP A 8 8.59 11.88 1.96
N PRO A 9 8.05 12.90 2.67
CA PRO A 9 8.66 13.39 3.91
C PRO A 9 8.78 12.32 5.01
N GLN A 10 7.89 11.33 5.04
CA GLN A 10 7.91 10.27 6.06
C GLN A 10 9.05 9.30 5.76
N GLY A 11 9.22 8.88 4.50
CA GLY A 11 10.35 8.08 4.05
C GLY A 11 11.69 8.73 4.35
N LEU A 12 11.82 10.04 4.11
CA LEU A 12 13.03 10.80 4.45
C LEU A 12 13.33 10.79 5.95
N ALA A 13 12.31 11.01 6.79
CA ALA A 13 12.48 10.97 8.24
C ALA A 13 12.91 9.59 8.75
N VAL A 14 12.30 8.52 8.21
CA VAL A 14 12.67 7.13 8.57
C VAL A 14 14.09 6.79 8.11
N ALA A 15 14.47 7.20 6.90
CA ALA A 15 15.84 7.00 6.40
C ALA A 15 16.88 7.68 7.30
N GLY A 16 16.64 8.92 7.73
CA GLY A 16 17.51 9.61 8.68
C GLY A 16 17.60 8.89 10.03
N GLY A 17 16.46 8.45 10.58
CA GLY A 17 16.45 7.69 11.81
C GLY A 17 17.22 6.35 11.73
N LEU A 18 17.17 5.66 10.59
CA LEU A 18 17.96 4.45 10.37
C LEU A 18 19.47 4.76 10.28
N GLN A 19 19.85 5.86 9.65
CA GLN A 19 21.25 6.30 9.60
C GLN A 19 21.78 6.65 11.00
N ASP A 20 20.99 7.37 11.81
CA ASP A 20 21.35 7.69 13.20
C ASP A 20 21.54 6.44 14.08
N LEU A 21 20.86 5.35 13.74
CA LEU A 21 20.99 4.04 14.39
C LEU A 21 22.19 3.20 13.87
N GLY A 22 22.97 3.72 12.90
CA GLY A 22 24.16 3.07 12.35
C GLY A 22 23.88 2.14 11.16
N PHE A 23 22.71 2.21 10.53
CA PHE A 23 22.41 1.44 9.31
C PHE A 23 22.90 2.17 8.05
N ASP A 24 24.23 2.31 7.91
CA ASP A 24 24.89 3.12 6.85
C ASP A 24 24.58 2.64 5.41
N GLY A 25 24.11 1.41 5.24
CA GLY A 25 23.75 0.85 3.93
C GLY A 25 22.39 1.29 3.39
N VAL A 26 21.58 2.00 4.16
CA VAL A 26 20.24 2.44 3.74
C VAL A 26 20.35 3.61 2.76
N GLN A 27 19.99 3.36 1.50
CA GLN A 27 20.09 4.36 0.42
C GLN A 27 18.81 5.19 0.23
N SER A 28 17.65 4.56 0.40
CA SER A 28 16.36 5.25 0.33
C SER A 28 15.29 4.44 1.06
N VAL A 29 14.31 5.14 1.61
CA VAL A 29 13.11 4.56 2.23
C VAL A 29 11.91 5.24 1.61
N ARG A 30 10.90 4.45 1.23
CA ARG A 30 9.58 4.94 0.84
C ARG A 30 8.56 4.37 1.83
N VAL A 31 7.65 5.22 2.29
CA VAL A 31 6.55 4.86 3.17
C VAL A 31 5.25 4.91 2.38
N GLY A 32 4.36 3.99 2.68
CA GLY A 32 3.01 3.97 2.12
C GLY A 32 2.04 3.24 3.03
N LYS A 33 0.80 3.15 2.56
CA LYS A 33 -0.30 2.53 3.30
C LYS A 33 -0.43 1.07 2.89
N ARG A 34 -0.70 0.21 3.88
CA ARG A 34 -1.24 -1.14 3.68
C ARG A 34 -2.66 -1.13 4.24
N ILE A 35 -3.63 -1.53 3.42
CA ILE A 35 -5.05 -1.56 3.77
C ILE A 35 -5.51 -2.99 3.57
N GLU A 36 -6.13 -3.57 4.59
CA GLU A 36 -6.69 -4.91 4.55
C GLU A 36 -8.21 -4.80 4.59
N VAL A 37 -8.87 -5.44 3.62
CA VAL A 37 -10.33 -5.43 3.48
C VAL A 37 -10.79 -6.88 3.41
N THR A 38 -11.75 -7.23 4.26
CA THR A 38 -12.50 -8.47 4.14
C THR A 38 -13.85 -8.15 3.53
N LEU A 39 -14.19 -8.81 2.43
CA LEU A 39 -15.47 -8.65 1.73
C LEU A 39 -16.02 -10.00 1.30
N ASP A 40 -17.34 -10.09 1.23
CA ASP A 40 -18.01 -11.20 0.58
C ASP A 40 -18.03 -10.98 -0.94
N ALA A 41 -17.70 -12.00 -1.71
CA ALA A 41 -17.76 -11.97 -3.16
C ALA A 41 -18.18 -13.35 -3.71
N PRO A 42 -18.88 -13.40 -4.85
CA PRO A 42 -19.28 -14.67 -5.48
C PRO A 42 -18.09 -15.55 -5.91
N ASP A 43 -17.00 -14.90 -6.33
CA ASP A 43 -15.78 -15.54 -6.80
C ASP A 43 -14.58 -14.58 -6.70
N ALA A 44 -13.38 -15.09 -6.95
CA ALA A 44 -12.14 -14.33 -6.87
C ALA A 44 -12.09 -13.15 -7.88
N ALA A 45 -12.69 -13.31 -9.06
CA ALA A 45 -12.69 -12.25 -10.07
C ALA A 45 -13.55 -11.07 -9.63
N SER A 46 -14.73 -11.34 -9.08
CA SER A 46 -15.62 -10.33 -8.51
C SER A 46 -15.00 -9.63 -7.29
N ALA A 47 -14.25 -10.37 -6.47
CA ALA A 47 -13.50 -9.81 -5.35
C ALA A 47 -12.41 -8.84 -5.83
N GLU A 48 -11.65 -9.22 -6.86
CA GLU A 48 -10.60 -8.39 -7.44
C GLU A 48 -11.16 -7.11 -8.08
N GLU A 49 -12.26 -7.22 -8.83
CA GLU A 49 -12.94 -6.07 -9.44
C GLU A 49 -13.41 -5.08 -8.36
N ALA A 50 -14.08 -5.58 -7.31
CA ALA A 50 -14.52 -4.76 -6.20
C ALA A 50 -13.35 -4.09 -5.46
N ALA A 51 -12.27 -4.82 -5.18
CA ALA A 51 -11.08 -4.28 -4.52
C ALA A 51 -10.42 -3.18 -5.37
N ARG A 52 -10.35 -3.37 -6.70
CA ARG A 52 -9.83 -2.37 -7.63
C ARG A 52 -10.68 -1.11 -7.65
N GLU A 53 -12.01 -1.25 -7.71
CA GLU A 53 -12.92 -0.12 -7.67
C GLU A 53 -12.77 0.68 -6.37
N MET A 54 -12.65 0.01 -5.22
CA MET A 54 -12.41 0.66 -3.93
C MET A 54 -11.11 1.49 -3.95
N CYS A 55 -10.04 0.93 -4.52
CA CYS A 55 -8.76 1.63 -4.67
C CYS A 55 -8.88 2.88 -5.55
N GLU A 56 -9.51 2.76 -6.72
CA GLU A 56 -9.66 3.87 -7.66
C GLU A 56 -10.57 4.99 -7.14
N ARG A 57 -11.60 4.64 -6.37
CA ARG A 57 -12.61 5.60 -5.90
C ARG A 57 -12.26 6.25 -4.57
N LEU A 58 -11.51 5.57 -3.70
CA LEU A 58 -11.34 6.03 -2.32
C LEU A 58 -9.96 5.74 -1.72
N LEU A 59 -9.48 4.49 -1.82
CA LEU A 59 -8.36 4.06 -0.98
C LEU A 59 -7.00 4.61 -1.47
N ALA A 60 -6.87 4.88 -2.77
CA ALA A 60 -5.70 5.50 -3.36
C ALA A 60 -6.06 6.85 -3.98
N ASN A 61 -5.18 7.85 -3.83
CA ASN A 61 -5.27 9.07 -4.59
C ASN A 61 -4.59 8.88 -5.97
N PRO A 62 -5.34 8.82 -7.08
CA PRO A 62 -4.80 8.47 -8.39
C PRO A 62 -3.82 9.51 -8.95
N VAL A 63 -3.81 10.73 -8.41
CA VAL A 63 -2.88 11.78 -8.85
C VAL A 63 -1.48 11.50 -8.34
N ILE A 64 -1.33 11.09 -7.08
CA ILE A 64 -0.06 11.03 -6.36
C ILE A 64 0.35 9.64 -5.86
N GLU A 65 -0.55 8.67 -5.89
CA GLU A 65 -0.32 7.30 -5.43
C GLU A 65 -0.54 6.29 -6.56
N ASP A 66 0.29 5.24 -6.57
CA ASP A 66 0.04 3.96 -7.24
C ASP A 66 -0.42 2.94 -6.20
N PHE A 67 -1.15 1.91 -6.60
CA PHE A 67 -1.55 0.82 -5.71
C PHE A 67 -1.32 -0.55 -6.37
N GLU A 68 -1.17 -1.55 -5.51
CA GLU A 68 -1.09 -2.96 -5.89
C GLU A 68 -2.15 -3.71 -5.08
N LEU A 69 -2.73 -4.74 -5.68
CA LEU A 69 -3.74 -5.58 -5.06
C LEU A 69 -3.19 -6.97 -4.84
N ASP A 70 -3.47 -7.53 -3.68
CA ASP A 70 -3.30 -8.94 -3.37
C ASP A 70 -4.64 -9.44 -2.81
N VAL A 71 -5.23 -10.42 -3.50
CA VAL A 71 -6.56 -10.94 -3.18
C VAL A 71 -6.43 -12.43 -2.91
N ALA A 72 -6.84 -12.83 -1.71
CA ALA A 72 -6.81 -14.21 -1.27
C ALA A 72 -8.15 -14.57 -0.64
N GLU A 73 -8.60 -15.80 -0.90
CA GLU A 73 -9.72 -16.37 -0.16
C GLU A 73 -9.29 -16.55 1.29
N VAL A 74 -10.09 -16.01 2.22
CA VAL A 74 -9.89 -16.16 3.64
C VAL A 74 -10.97 -17.08 4.19
N ALA A 75 -10.57 -18.08 4.98
CA ALA A 75 -11.52 -18.92 5.67
C ALA A 75 -12.39 -18.04 6.56
N THR A 76 -13.70 -18.16 6.45
CA THR A 76 -14.62 -17.52 7.39
C THR A 76 -14.28 -18.03 8.79
N ALA A 77 -13.91 -17.11 9.68
CA ALA A 77 -13.84 -17.43 11.10
C ALA A 77 -15.26 -17.83 11.52
N GLY A 78 -15.45 -19.13 11.78
CA GLY A 78 -16.73 -19.68 12.26
C GLY A 78 -17.13 -19.18 13.63
#